data_AF-A0ABD1ZRW2-F1
#
_entry.id   AF-A0ABD1ZRW2-F1
#
_cell.length_a   1.000
_cell.length_b   1.000
_cell.length_c   1.000
_cell.angle_alpha   90.00
_cell.angle_beta   90.00
_cell.angle_gamma   90.00
#
_symmetry.space_group_name_H-M   'P 1'
#
loop_
_entity.id
_entity.type
_entity.pdbx_description
1 polymer ?
#
loop_
_entity_poly.entity_id
_entity_poly.type
_entity_poly.pdbx_seq_one_letter_code
_entity_poly.pdbx_strand_id
1 'polypeptide(L)'
;MFDVEKYEIADQMWSMALSVMGLPFRTLQHPALKEAFHFLAKLPKYKLPFTTTLRTKLLDKTYANVKRMAEQNIWDHNFCMRATDSCDGWTNRNGRPQMNIMFINHYREMLHAHANGNNMTKDAKWVSGHIFNAIKEVDPKNVLQFTTDNASVNILAGKFVRAEYSYIIFGRCVAHGINLLFEDMDKLAWIGAIFGKCNDIVSFIKNSHQSHTMLMNFFSDGATLLKPGVT
;
A
#
# COMPACT_ATOMS: atom_id res chain seq x y z
N MET A 1 33.05 -26.79 17.49
CA MET A 1 33.85 -25.92 16.61
C MET A 1 32.95 -25.57 15.43
N PHE A 2 32.65 -24.29 15.21
CA PHE A 2 31.81 -23.88 14.09
C PHE A 2 32.55 -24.19 12.78
N ASP A 3 31.87 -24.83 11.84
CA ASP A 3 32.44 -25.18 10.54
C ASP A 3 32.40 -23.95 9.62
N VAL A 4 33.39 -23.07 9.81
CA VAL A 4 33.46 -21.74 9.18
C VAL A 4 33.29 -21.83 7.66
N GLU A 5 33.89 -22.84 7.03
CA GLU A 5 33.80 -23.09 5.59
C GLU A 5 32.35 -23.35 5.14
N LYS A 6 31.59 -24.15 5.90
CA LYS A 6 30.17 -24.41 5.58
C LYS A 6 29.29 -23.17 5.72
N TYR A 7 29.58 -22.31 6.69
CA TYR A 7 28.85 -21.04 6.84
C TYR A 7 29.13 -20.11 5.66
N GLU A 8 30.39 -20.00 5.24
CA GLU A 8 30.76 -19.17 4.10
C GLU A 8 30.12 -19.66 2.79
N ILE A 9 30.11 -20.98 2.56
CA ILE A 9 29.41 -21.57 1.40
C ILE A 9 27.90 -21.25 1.45
N ALA A 10 27.26 -21.39 2.62
CA ALA A 10 25.84 -21.08 2.77
C ALA A 10 25.54 -19.59 2.49
N ASP A 11 26.38 -18.68 2.98
CA ASP A 11 26.25 -17.24 2.74
C ASP A 11 26.43 -16.89 1.25
N GLN A 12 27.39 -17.54 0.56
CA GLN A 12 27.56 -17.39 -0.89
C GLN A 12 26.35 -17.90 -1.67
N MET A 13 25.75 -19.03 -1.27
CA MET A 13 24.52 -19.55 -1.88
C MET A 13 23.35 -18.59 -1.71
N TRP A 14 23.21 -17.96 -0.54
CA TRP A 14 22.20 -16.93 -0.30
C TRP A 14 22.40 -15.70 -1.19
N SER A 15 23.65 -15.21 -1.28
CA SER A 15 24.01 -14.08 -2.14
C SER A 15 23.66 -14.35 -3.61
N MET A 16 24.04 -15.52 -4.12
CA MET A 16 23.73 -15.94 -5.48
C MET A 16 22.22 -16.03 -5.73
N ALA A 17 21.48 -16.69 -4.82
CA ALA A 17 20.04 -16.90 -4.97
C ALA A 17 19.27 -15.57 -5.05
N LEU A 18 19.56 -14.63 -4.15
CA LEU A 18 18.89 -13.32 -4.14
C LEU A 18 19.25 -12.50 -5.39
N SER A 19 20.52 -12.53 -5.81
CA SER A 19 20.99 -11.79 -6.98
C SER A 19 20.35 -12.29 -8.27
N VAL A 20 20.32 -13.61 -8.48
CA VAL A 20 19.75 -14.22 -9.69
C VAL A 20 18.23 -14.05 -9.76
N MET A 21 17.54 -14.13 -8.63
CA MET A 21 16.09 -13.93 -8.58
C MET A 21 15.66 -12.46 -8.56
N GLY A 22 16.59 -11.51 -8.45
CA GLY A 22 16.28 -10.09 -8.30
C GLY A 22 15.53 -9.77 -7.00
N LEU A 23 15.75 -10.54 -5.94
CA LEU A 23 15.12 -10.30 -4.64
C LEU A 23 15.92 -9.26 -3.84
N PRO A 24 15.25 -8.28 -3.19
CA PRO A 24 15.96 -7.32 -2.33
C PRO A 24 16.69 -8.05 -1.20
N PHE A 25 17.94 -7.69 -0.91
CA PHE A 25 18.70 -8.31 0.20
C PHE A 25 18.03 -8.14 1.57
N ARG A 26 17.23 -7.08 1.74
CA ARG A 26 16.38 -6.86 2.93
C ARG A 26 15.40 -8.00 3.19
N THR A 27 15.07 -8.82 2.18
CA THR A 27 14.21 -10.01 2.32
C THR A 27 14.71 -10.96 3.41
N LEU A 28 16.03 -11.12 3.58
CA LEU A 28 16.63 -11.95 4.65
C LEU A 28 16.38 -11.41 6.06
N GLN A 29 16.06 -10.12 6.19
CA GLN A 29 15.78 -9.51 7.49
C GLN A 29 14.37 -9.82 7.99
N HIS A 30 13.46 -10.22 7.10
CA HIS A 30 12.06 -10.43 7.45
C HIS A 30 11.88 -11.63 8.40
N PRO A 31 11.23 -11.46 9.58
CA PRO A 31 11.10 -12.52 10.59
C PRO A 31 10.48 -13.81 10.06
N ALA A 32 9.40 -13.71 9.28
CA ALA A 32 8.72 -14.88 8.72
C ALA A 32 9.64 -15.75 7.83
N LEU A 33 10.59 -15.13 7.13
CA LEU A 33 11.55 -15.87 6.30
C LEU A 33 12.58 -16.59 7.17
N LYS A 34 13.11 -15.89 8.18
CA LYS A 34 14.05 -16.48 9.16
C LYS A 34 13.42 -17.68 9.89
N GLU A 35 12.18 -17.53 10.34
CA GLU A 35 11.42 -18.61 10.99
C GLU A 35 11.22 -19.80 10.06
N ALA A 36 10.85 -19.56 8.80
CA ALA A 36 10.72 -20.61 7.80
C ALA A 36 12.03 -21.38 7.61
N PHE A 37 13.17 -20.68 7.47
CA PHE A 37 14.47 -21.35 7.32
C PHE A 37 14.91 -22.12 8.56
N HIS A 38 14.73 -21.57 9.75
CA HIS A 38 15.02 -22.28 11.00
C HIS A 38 14.16 -23.54 11.16
N PHE A 39 12.91 -23.51 10.69
CA PHE A 39 12.06 -24.68 10.69
C PHE A 39 12.49 -25.72 9.64
N LEU A 40 12.79 -25.28 8.42
CA LEU A 40 13.27 -26.15 7.33
C LEU A 40 14.61 -26.82 7.65
N ALA A 41 15.53 -26.14 8.35
CA ALA A 41 16.81 -26.71 8.78
C ALA A 41 16.64 -27.95 9.68
N LYS A 42 15.50 -28.07 10.38
CA LYS A 42 15.15 -29.22 11.22
C LYS A 42 14.53 -30.38 10.40
N LEU A 43 14.25 -30.16 9.12
CA LEU A 43 13.54 -31.09 8.23
C LEU A 43 14.38 -31.39 6.97
N PRO A 44 15.52 -32.11 7.09
CA PRO A 44 16.47 -32.29 5.99
C PRO A 44 15.92 -33.04 4.77
N LYS A 45 14.80 -33.75 4.91
CA LYS A 45 14.12 -34.47 3.81
C LYS A 45 12.93 -33.69 3.23
N TYR A 46 12.63 -32.50 3.75
CA TYR A 46 11.51 -31.71 3.27
C TYR A 46 11.77 -31.20 1.85
N LYS A 47 10.76 -31.30 0.99
CA LYS A 47 10.78 -30.73 -0.35
C LYS A 47 9.79 -29.58 -0.40
N LEU A 48 10.21 -28.48 -1.01
CA LEU A 48 9.32 -27.35 -1.23
C LEU A 48 8.08 -27.79 -2.03
N PRO A 49 6.89 -27.27 -1.69
CA PRO A 49 5.68 -27.52 -2.46
C PRO A 49 5.80 -26.92 -3.86
N PHE A 50 5.08 -27.50 -4.82
CA PHE A 50 4.99 -26.95 -6.17
C PHE A 50 4.37 -25.54 -6.14
N THR A 51 4.79 -24.70 -7.08
CA THR A 51 4.27 -23.32 -7.25
C THR A 51 2.75 -23.27 -7.36
N THR A 52 2.14 -24.27 -8.01
CA THR A 52 0.68 -24.39 -8.12
C THR A 52 0.03 -24.59 -6.76
N THR A 53 0.64 -25.38 -5.88
CA THR A 53 0.13 -25.63 -4.51
C THR A 53 0.32 -24.40 -3.63
N LEU A 54 1.44 -23.68 -3.80
CA LEU A 54 1.70 -22.43 -3.09
C LEU A 54 0.66 -21.36 -3.42
N ARG A 55 0.43 -21.09 -4.72
CA ARG A 55 -0.43 -19.98 -5.17
C ARG A 55 -1.93 -20.23 -5.04
N THR A 56 -2.36 -21.47 -4.76
CA THR A 56 -3.77 -21.82 -4.56
C THR A 56 -3.98 -22.26 -3.11
N LYS A 57 -3.90 -23.56 -2.84
CA LYS A 57 -4.27 -24.19 -1.57
C LYS A 57 -3.54 -23.59 -0.36
N LEU A 58 -2.23 -23.37 -0.45
CA LEU A 58 -1.47 -22.83 0.68
C LEU A 58 -1.70 -21.33 0.86
N LEU A 59 -1.88 -20.57 -0.23
CA LEU A 59 -2.22 -19.16 -0.16
C LEU A 59 -3.61 -18.96 0.47
N ASP A 60 -4.61 -19.72 0.04
CA ASP A 60 -5.97 -19.69 0.60
C ASP A 60 -5.95 -20.04 2.10
N LYS A 61 -5.18 -21.06 2.48
CA LYS A 61 -5.01 -21.43 3.89
C LYS A 61 -4.31 -20.34 4.69
N THR A 62 -3.29 -19.70 4.11
CA THR A 62 -2.56 -18.60 4.76
C THR A 62 -3.46 -17.39 4.94
N TYR A 63 -4.20 -17.03 3.89
CA TYR A 63 -5.20 -15.96 3.93
C TYR A 63 -6.26 -16.22 5.01
N ALA A 64 -6.86 -17.42 5.04
CA ALA A 64 -7.85 -17.78 6.06
C ALA A 64 -7.27 -17.73 7.48
N ASN A 65 -6.00 -18.13 7.66
CA ASN A 65 -5.32 -18.02 8.95
C ASN A 65 -5.10 -16.57 9.38
N VAL A 66 -4.54 -15.75 8.49
CA VAL A 66 -4.27 -14.33 8.77
C VAL A 66 -5.58 -13.58 9.00
N LYS A 67 -6.62 -13.83 8.18
CA LYS A 67 -7.95 -13.25 8.33
C LYS A 67 -8.54 -13.59 9.70
N ARG A 68 -8.51 -14.85 10.12
CA ARG A 68 -9.01 -15.25 11.45
C ARG A 68 -8.26 -14.56 12.59
N MET A 69 -6.93 -14.48 12.49
CA MET A 69 -6.11 -13.78 13.49
C MET A 69 -6.44 -12.29 13.53
N ALA A 70 -6.65 -11.67 12.38
CA ALA A 70 -7.09 -10.29 12.26
C ALA A 70 -8.46 -10.08 12.92
N GLU A 71 -9.45 -10.89 12.55
CA GLU A 71 -10.82 -10.85 13.09
C GLU A 71 -10.88 -11.03 14.61
N GLN A 72 -10.10 -11.98 15.16
CA GLN A 72 -10.01 -12.20 16.60
C GLN A 72 -9.42 -10.99 17.35
N ASN A 73 -8.50 -10.25 16.71
CA ASN A 73 -7.88 -9.07 17.31
C ASN A 73 -8.70 -7.79 17.13
N ILE A 74 -9.59 -7.74 16.13
CA ILE A 74 -10.48 -6.60 15.89
C ILE A 74 -11.78 -6.78 16.64
N TRP A 75 -12.56 -7.83 16.34
CA TRP A 75 -13.97 -7.98 16.71
C TRP A 75 -14.23 -8.28 18.18
N ASP A 76 -13.21 -8.26 19.02
CA ASP A 76 -13.41 -8.17 20.45
C ASP A 76 -14.16 -6.84 20.74
N HIS A 77 -15.38 -6.94 21.26
CA HIS A 77 -16.32 -5.82 21.40
C HIS A 77 -15.74 -4.63 22.16
N ASN A 78 -14.79 -4.85 23.06
CA ASN A 78 -14.14 -3.75 23.78
C ASN A 78 -13.23 -2.91 22.89
N PHE A 79 -12.75 -3.48 21.79
CA PHE A 79 -11.75 -2.87 20.91
C PHE A 79 -12.31 -2.38 19.58
N CYS A 80 -13.55 -2.69 19.20
CA CYS A 80 -14.13 -2.22 17.93
C CYS A 80 -14.79 -0.85 17.97
N MET A 81 -14.94 -0.24 19.15
CA MET A 81 -15.68 1.00 19.28
C MET A 81 -14.92 2.20 18.71
N ARG A 82 -15.67 3.18 18.19
CA ARG A 82 -15.17 4.47 17.71
C ARG A 82 -14.16 4.32 16.57
N ALA A 83 -14.45 3.42 15.64
CA ALA A 83 -13.62 3.19 14.47
C ALA A 83 -13.68 4.35 13.49
N THR A 84 -12.54 4.58 12.82
CA THR A 84 -12.41 5.44 11.65
C THR A 84 -11.99 4.60 10.45
N ASP A 85 -12.79 4.63 9.40
CA ASP A 85 -12.42 4.00 8.12
C ASP A 85 -11.69 5.02 7.24
N SER A 86 -10.37 4.86 7.10
CA SER A 86 -9.58 5.66 6.17
C SER A 86 -9.56 5.01 4.79
N CYS A 87 -10.20 5.66 3.83
CA CYS A 87 -10.40 5.16 2.49
C CYS A 87 -9.50 5.89 1.49
N ASP A 88 -8.65 5.16 0.80
CA ASP A 88 -7.80 5.67 -0.27
C ASP A 88 -8.09 4.92 -1.56
N GLY A 89 -8.26 5.63 -2.66
CA GLY A 89 -8.58 5.02 -3.94
C GLY A 89 -7.86 5.68 -5.10
N TRP A 90 -7.18 4.88 -5.91
CA TRP A 90 -6.41 5.34 -7.05
C TRP A 90 -6.74 4.50 -8.28
N THR A 91 -6.28 4.97 -9.43
CA THR A 91 -6.32 4.19 -10.67
C THR A 91 -4.94 3.58 -10.89
N ASN A 92 -4.85 2.27 -11.00
CA ASN A 92 -3.56 1.63 -11.26
C ASN A 92 -3.08 1.87 -12.70
N ARG A 93 -1.84 1.47 -13.01
CA ARG A 93 -1.22 1.65 -14.34
C ARG A 93 -2.01 1.00 -15.50
N ASN A 94 -2.88 0.04 -15.20
CA ASN A 94 -3.72 -0.64 -16.18
C ASN A 94 -5.10 0.05 -16.33
N GLY A 95 -5.28 1.25 -15.77
CA GLY A 95 -6.55 1.98 -15.81
C GLY A 95 -7.62 1.41 -14.88
N ARG A 96 -7.28 0.49 -13.97
CA ARG A 96 -8.26 -0.17 -13.10
C ARG A 96 -8.36 0.55 -11.76
N PRO A 97 -9.57 0.91 -11.32
CA PRO A 97 -9.74 1.53 -10.02
C PRO A 97 -9.42 0.54 -8.89
N GLN A 98 -8.66 1.02 -7.91
CA GLN A 98 -8.31 0.34 -6.69
C GLN A 98 -8.83 1.16 -5.51
N MET A 99 -9.14 0.49 -4.41
CA MET A 99 -9.48 1.16 -3.16
C MET A 99 -9.02 0.33 -1.97
N ASN A 100 -8.34 0.97 -1.05
CA ASN A 100 -8.02 0.43 0.27
C ASN A 100 -8.94 1.10 1.29
N ILE A 101 -9.45 0.31 2.23
CA ILE A 101 -10.12 0.79 3.42
C ILE A 101 -9.29 0.30 4.60
N MET A 102 -8.78 1.24 5.39
CA MET A 102 -8.08 0.96 6.62
C MET A 102 -9.00 1.25 7.79
N PHE A 103 -9.23 0.24 8.62
CA PHE A 103 -9.87 0.40 9.91
C PHE A 103 -8.84 0.94 10.90
N ILE A 104 -9.19 2.01 11.61
CA ILE A 104 -8.31 2.67 12.57
C ILE A 104 -9.10 3.02 13.82
N ASN A 105 -8.58 2.69 14.99
CA ASN A 105 -9.07 3.23 16.25
C ASN A 105 -7.93 3.43 17.26
N HIS A 106 -8.27 3.72 18.51
CA HIS A 106 -7.28 3.98 19.55
C HIS A 106 -6.31 2.81 19.79
N TYR A 107 -6.72 1.57 19.50
CA TYR A 107 -6.00 0.36 19.85
C TYR A 107 -5.36 -0.35 18.66
N ARG A 108 -5.92 -0.21 17.46
CA ARG A 108 -5.58 -1.03 16.29
C ARG A 108 -5.65 -0.24 14.99
N GLU A 109 -4.81 -0.65 14.05
CA GLU A 109 -4.90 -0.29 12.64
C GLU A 109 -4.84 -1.57 11.80
N MET A 110 -5.65 -1.64 10.75
CA MET A 110 -5.64 -2.78 9.83
C MET A 110 -6.14 -2.41 8.44
N LEU A 111 -5.58 -3.05 7.42
CA LEU A 111 -6.25 -3.16 6.12
C LEU A 111 -7.55 -3.96 6.29
N HIS A 112 -8.67 -3.26 6.30
CA HIS A 112 -10.00 -3.82 6.48
C HIS A 112 -10.51 -4.40 5.16
N ALA A 113 -10.42 -3.64 4.08
CA ALA A 113 -10.82 -4.09 2.76
C ALA A 113 -9.89 -3.58 1.67
N HIS A 114 -9.74 -4.39 0.63
CA HIS A 114 -9.16 -3.99 -0.63
C HIS A 114 -10.14 -4.31 -1.76
N ALA A 115 -10.45 -3.32 -2.58
CA ALA A 115 -11.29 -3.47 -3.74
C ALA A 115 -10.49 -3.25 -5.02
N ASN A 116 -10.72 -4.13 -5.99
CA ASN A 116 -10.13 -4.07 -7.32
C ASN A 116 -11.26 -4.10 -8.36
N GLY A 117 -11.48 -2.98 -9.05
CA GLY A 117 -12.50 -2.87 -10.09
C GLY A 117 -11.95 -3.32 -11.45
N ASN A 118 -12.06 -4.61 -11.78
CA ASN A 118 -11.82 -5.07 -13.13
C ASN A 118 -12.94 -4.59 -14.07
N ASN A 119 -12.59 -3.86 -15.14
CA ASN A 119 -13.52 -3.32 -16.14
C ASN A 119 -14.62 -2.39 -15.58
N MET A 120 -14.38 -1.79 -14.40
CA MET A 120 -15.30 -0.85 -13.76
C MET A 120 -14.71 0.56 -13.79
N THR A 121 -15.57 1.57 -13.83
CA THR A 121 -15.18 2.97 -13.61
C THR A 121 -15.30 3.31 -12.12
N LYS A 122 -14.34 4.07 -11.57
CA LYS A 122 -14.46 4.63 -10.22
C LYS A 122 -15.52 5.73 -10.23
N ASP A 123 -16.75 5.36 -9.92
CA ASP A 123 -17.84 6.31 -9.68
C ASP A 123 -18.23 6.35 -8.19
N ALA A 124 -19.10 7.30 -7.85
CA ALA A 124 -19.48 7.53 -6.46
C ALA A 124 -20.27 6.35 -5.86
N LYS A 125 -20.98 5.57 -6.70
CA LYS A 125 -21.73 4.38 -6.26
C LYS A 125 -20.79 3.24 -5.94
N TRP A 126 -19.78 3.02 -6.77
CA TRP A 126 -18.74 2.02 -6.54
C TRP A 126 -17.98 2.32 -5.24
N VAL A 127 -17.54 3.57 -5.05
CA VAL A 127 -16.83 3.98 -3.83
C VAL A 127 -17.73 3.83 -2.60
N SER A 128 -18.94 4.40 -2.61
CA SER A 128 -19.85 4.31 -1.47
C SER A 128 -20.27 2.88 -1.16
N GLY A 129 -20.43 2.01 -2.17
CA GLY A 129 -20.73 0.59 -1.97
C GLY A 129 -19.67 -0.15 -1.15
N HIS A 130 -18.39 0.11 -1.40
CA HIS A 130 -17.30 -0.47 -0.59
C HIS A 130 -17.28 0.07 0.83
N ILE A 131 -17.51 1.38 1.00
CA ILE A 131 -17.60 2.00 2.33
C ILE A 131 -18.80 1.44 3.10
N PHE A 132 -19.95 1.25 2.45
CA PHE A 132 -21.13 0.64 3.08
C PHE A 132 -20.87 -0.78 3.56
N ASN A 133 -20.16 -1.59 2.77
CA ASN A 133 -19.82 -2.95 3.15
C ASN A 133 -18.87 -2.97 4.36
N ALA A 134 -17.84 -2.12 4.36
CA ALA A 134 -16.93 -1.98 5.49
C ALA A 134 -17.68 -1.58 6.77
N ILE A 135 -18.49 -0.53 6.71
CA ILE A 135 -19.27 -0.06 7.87
C ILE A 135 -20.20 -1.16 8.40
N LYS A 136 -20.85 -1.93 7.53
CA LYS A 136 -21.74 -3.03 7.93
C LYS A 136 -20.99 -4.18 8.60
N GLU A 137 -19.78 -4.50 8.15
CA GLU A 137 -18.95 -5.54 8.76
C GLU A 137 -18.55 -5.20 10.20
N VAL A 138 -18.35 -3.91 10.50
CA VAL A 138 -17.99 -3.40 11.84
C VAL A 138 -19.16 -3.27 12.81
N ASP A 139 -20.38 -3.31 12.29
CA ASP A 139 -21.59 -2.71 12.87
C ASP A 139 -21.55 -1.17 12.77
N PRO A 140 -22.51 -0.54 12.06
CA PRO A 140 -22.57 0.92 11.90
C PRO A 140 -22.53 1.70 13.22
N LYS A 141 -22.98 1.13 14.35
CA LYS A 141 -22.96 1.82 15.65
C LYS A 141 -21.55 2.02 16.22
N ASN A 142 -20.59 1.23 15.75
CA ASN A 142 -19.21 1.24 16.21
C ASN A 142 -18.31 2.14 15.36
N VAL A 143 -18.79 2.58 14.19
CA VAL A 143 -18.05 3.48 13.29
C VAL A 143 -18.36 4.93 13.66
N LEU A 144 -17.34 5.67 14.04
CA LEU A 144 -17.43 7.09 14.35
C LEU A 144 -17.31 7.94 13.07
N GLN A 145 -16.40 7.55 12.18
CA GLN A 145 -16.00 8.37 11.05
C GLN A 145 -15.54 7.51 9.87
N PHE A 146 -15.61 8.07 8.67
CA PHE A 146 -14.77 7.62 7.55
C PHE A 146 -14.12 8.84 6.88
N THR A 147 -12.97 8.61 6.24
CA THR A 147 -12.24 9.66 5.52
C THR A 147 -11.92 9.25 4.10
N THR A 148 -12.10 10.15 3.15
CA THR A 148 -11.67 9.94 1.75
C THR A 148 -10.84 11.13 1.27
N ASP A 149 -10.14 10.98 0.15
CA ASP A 149 -9.58 12.14 -0.56
C ASP A 149 -10.67 13.14 -1.02
N ASN A 150 -10.23 14.30 -1.54
CA ASN A 150 -11.11 15.40 -1.91
C ASN A 150 -11.62 15.35 -3.35
N ALA A 151 -11.42 14.24 -4.07
CA ALA A 151 -11.94 14.09 -5.41
C ALA A 151 -13.47 14.22 -5.40
N SER A 152 -14.03 14.81 -6.46
CA SER A 152 -15.47 15.04 -6.59
C SER A 152 -16.31 13.77 -6.42
N VAL A 153 -15.82 12.66 -7.00
CA VAL A 153 -16.41 11.32 -6.87
C VAL A 153 -16.50 10.88 -5.41
N ASN A 154 -15.45 11.10 -4.63
CA ASN A 154 -15.38 10.71 -3.24
C ASN A 154 -16.22 11.61 -2.34
N ILE A 155 -16.28 12.92 -2.63
CA ILE A 155 -17.21 13.83 -1.94
C ILE A 155 -18.66 13.38 -2.16
N LEU A 156 -19.03 12.99 -3.38
CA LEU A 156 -20.37 12.50 -3.67
C LEU A 156 -20.64 11.15 -2.99
N ALA A 157 -19.68 10.23 -2.98
CA ALA A 157 -19.78 8.97 -2.26
C ALA A 157 -19.98 9.20 -0.76
N GLY A 158 -19.24 10.15 -0.17
CA GLY A 158 -19.40 10.51 1.24
C GLY A 158 -20.79 11.09 1.56
N LYS A 159 -21.39 11.84 0.62
CA LYS A 159 -22.78 12.29 0.75
C LYS A 159 -23.76 11.12 0.75
N PHE A 160 -23.56 10.11 -0.09
CA PHE A 160 -24.41 8.90 -0.09
C PHE A 160 -24.33 8.15 1.24
N VAL A 161 -23.12 7.96 1.77
CA VAL A 161 -22.93 7.27 3.06
C VAL A 161 -23.59 8.05 4.20
N ARG A 162 -23.46 9.39 4.23
CA ARG A 162 -24.10 10.23 5.24
C ARG A 162 -25.63 10.32 5.13
N ALA A 163 -26.19 10.09 3.95
CA ALA A 163 -27.64 10.03 3.78
C ALA A 163 -28.23 8.80 4.49
N GLU A 164 -27.50 7.68 4.49
CA GLU A 164 -27.88 6.45 5.18
C GLU A 164 -27.51 6.48 6.67
N TYR A 165 -26.28 6.90 7.00
CA TYR A 165 -25.74 6.95 8.35
C TYR A 165 -25.43 8.39 8.76
N SER A 166 -26.48 9.14 9.10
CA SER A 166 -26.39 10.58 9.38
C SER A 166 -25.49 10.94 10.56
N TYR A 167 -25.29 10.01 11.50
CA TYR A 167 -24.46 10.15 12.70
C TYR A 167 -22.97 9.82 12.46
N ILE A 168 -22.62 9.18 11.33
CA ILE A 168 -21.21 8.91 10.99
C ILE A 168 -20.60 10.16 10.37
N ILE A 169 -19.44 10.56 10.89
CA ILE A 169 -18.72 11.73 10.40
C ILE A 169 -18.06 11.41 9.05
N PHE A 170 -18.24 12.29 8.06
CA PHE A 170 -17.45 12.26 6.84
C PHE A 170 -16.31 13.27 6.95
N GLY A 171 -15.07 12.77 7.02
CA GLY A 171 -13.87 13.59 7.00
C GLY A 171 -13.24 13.65 5.59
N ARG A 172 -12.72 14.82 5.24
CA ARG A 172 -11.93 15.03 4.03
C ARG A 172 -10.45 14.83 4.34
N CYS A 173 -9.70 14.23 3.43
CA CYS A 173 -8.27 13.98 3.62
C CYS A 173 -7.50 15.30 3.71
N VAL A 174 -6.85 15.52 4.85
CA VAL A 174 -6.01 16.71 5.10
C VAL A 174 -4.77 16.68 4.21
N ALA A 175 -4.13 15.52 4.03
CA ALA A 175 -2.95 15.41 3.17
C ALA A 175 -3.26 15.84 1.73
N HIS A 176 -4.40 15.40 1.18
CA HIS A 176 -4.84 15.85 -0.12
C HIS A 176 -5.25 17.33 -0.11
N GLY A 177 -5.83 17.85 0.98
CA GLY A 177 -6.08 19.28 1.14
C GLY A 177 -4.81 20.13 1.08
N ILE A 178 -3.72 19.67 1.72
CA ILE A 178 -2.40 20.33 1.64
C ILE A 178 -1.84 20.24 0.21
N ASN A 179 -2.00 19.11 -0.47
CA ASN A 179 -1.60 18.99 -1.87
C ASN A 179 -2.31 20.02 -2.77
N LEU A 180 -3.63 20.15 -2.63
CA LEU A 180 -4.41 21.15 -3.37
C LEU A 180 -3.98 22.59 -3.04
N LEU A 181 -3.65 22.86 -1.77
CA LEU A 181 -3.10 24.16 -1.37
C LEU A 181 -1.79 24.47 -2.12
N PHE A 182 -0.89 23.49 -2.24
CA PHE A 182 0.35 23.67 -2.99
C PHE A 182 0.11 23.81 -4.50
N GLU A 183 -0.86 23.10 -5.07
CA GLU A 183 -1.29 23.30 -6.47
C GLU A 183 -1.84 24.73 -6.70
N ASP A 184 -2.54 25.30 -5.72
CA ASP A 184 -3.00 26.69 -5.80
C ASP A 184 -1.84 27.69 -5.67
N MET A 185 -0.82 27.39 -4.85
CA MET A 185 0.39 28.19 -4.78
C MET A 185 1.18 28.19 -6.09
N ASP A 186 1.24 27.07 -6.81
CA ASP A 186 1.89 26.97 -8.12
C ASP A 186 1.29 27.93 -9.16
N LYS A 187 0.00 28.28 -9.03
CA LYS A 187 -0.68 29.25 -9.90
C LYS A 187 -0.22 30.70 -9.68
N LEU A 188 0.52 31.00 -8.60
CA LEU A 188 1.13 32.31 -8.41
C LEU A 188 2.26 32.50 -9.42
N ALA A 189 2.19 33.56 -10.23
CA ALA A 189 3.07 33.74 -11.39
C ALA A 189 4.57 33.56 -11.09
N TRP A 190 5.06 34.06 -9.94
CA TRP A 190 6.46 33.94 -9.57
C TRP A 190 6.84 32.52 -9.12
N ILE A 191 5.93 31.78 -8.47
CA ILE A 191 6.12 30.38 -8.07
C ILE A 191 6.08 29.48 -9.31
N GLY A 192 5.06 29.62 -10.14
CA GLY A 192 4.91 28.86 -11.37
C GLY A 192 6.10 29.06 -12.33
N ALA A 193 6.68 30.27 -12.38
CA ALA A 193 7.91 30.52 -13.15
C ALA A 193 9.12 29.72 -12.62
N ILE A 194 9.22 29.51 -11.31
CA ILE A 194 10.28 28.68 -10.70
C ILE A 194 10.01 27.20 -11.03
N PHE A 195 8.79 26.71 -10.83
CA PHE A 195 8.43 25.33 -11.16
C PHE A 195 8.60 25.01 -12.64
N GLY A 196 8.29 25.95 -13.54
CA GLY A 196 8.56 25.82 -14.97
C GLY A 196 10.04 25.49 -15.25
N LYS A 197 10.96 26.28 -14.69
CA LYS A 197 12.41 26.03 -14.83
C LYS A 197 12.83 24.69 -14.22
N CYS A 198 12.28 24.33 -13.05
CA CYS A 198 12.55 23.03 -12.44
C CYS A 198 12.05 21.88 -13.33
N ASN A 199 10.86 22.01 -13.91
CA ASN A 199 10.28 21.02 -14.82
C ASN A 199 11.07 20.88 -16.12
N ASP A 200 11.65 21.98 -16.63
CA ASP A 200 12.55 21.95 -17.79
C ASP A 200 13.82 21.16 -17.47
N ILE A 201 14.45 21.39 -16.32
CA ILE A 201 15.63 20.64 -15.86
C ILE A 201 15.29 19.16 -15.70
N VAL A 202 14.19 18.83 -15.01
CA VAL A 202 13.75 17.43 -14.83
C VAL A 202 13.47 16.77 -16.17
N SER A 203 12.85 17.48 -17.11
CA SER A 203 12.54 16.96 -18.45
C SER A 203 13.82 16.75 -19.27
N PHE A 204 14.77 17.68 -19.22
CA PHE A 204 16.08 17.53 -19.85
C PHE A 204 16.81 16.29 -19.33
N ILE A 205 16.90 16.11 -18.01
CA ILE A 205 17.57 14.96 -17.42
C ILE A 205 16.87 13.66 -17.79
N LYS A 206 15.53 13.60 -17.73
CA LYS A 206 14.78 12.38 -18.05
C LYS A 206 14.85 11.99 -19.52
N ASN A 207 14.92 12.97 -20.43
CA ASN A 207 14.91 12.72 -21.87
C ASN A 207 16.31 12.54 -22.47
N SER A 208 17.37 12.93 -21.77
CA SER A 208 18.76 12.78 -22.20
C SER A 208 19.42 11.59 -21.50
N HIS A 209 19.75 10.53 -22.25
CA HIS A 209 20.45 9.38 -21.70
C HIS A 209 21.81 9.76 -21.09
N GLN A 210 22.54 10.69 -21.72
CA GLN A 210 23.83 11.15 -21.20
C GLN A 210 23.67 11.91 -19.88
N SER A 211 22.69 12.81 -19.79
CA SER A 211 22.45 13.62 -18.58
C SER A 211 21.91 12.77 -17.44
N HIS A 212 21.03 11.80 -17.72
CA HIS A 212 20.57 10.81 -16.75
C HIS A 212 21.73 9.98 -16.21
N THR A 213 22.59 9.46 -17.09
CA THR A 213 23.75 8.64 -16.69
C THR A 213 24.76 9.45 -15.88
N MET A 214 25.04 10.71 -16.27
CA MET A 214 25.89 11.60 -15.47
C MET A 214 25.28 11.83 -14.08
N LEU A 215 23.98 12.12 -13.98
CA LEU A 215 23.32 12.29 -12.68
C LEU A 215 23.46 11.03 -11.81
N MET A 216 23.16 9.85 -12.35
CA MET A 216 23.28 8.59 -11.60
C MET A 216 24.72 8.26 -11.18
N ASN A 217 25.71 8.69 -11.95
CA ASN A 217 27.12 8.53 -11.59
C ASN A 217 27.58 9.53 -10.51
N PHE A 218 27.00 10.74 -10.48
CA PHE A 218 27.29 11.75 -9.46
C PHE A 218 26.60 11.47 -8.12
N PHE A 219 25.37 10.92 -8.15
CA PHE A 219 24.64 10.51 -6.96
C PHE A 219 24.89 9.03 -6.68
N SER A 220 25.82 8.76 -5.76
CA SER A 220 26.38 7.44 -5.45
C SER A 220 25.37 6.33 -5.10
N ASP A 221 24.11 6.69 -4.83
CA ASP A 221 23.05 5.78 -4.34
C ASP A 221 21.85 5.62 -5.31
N GLY A 222 21.98 5.98 -6.60
CA GLY A 222 20.93 5.69 -7.59
C GLY A 222 19.63 6.46 -7.38
N ALA A 223 19.74 7.71 -6.91
CA ALA A 223 18.59 8.57 -6.63
C ALA A 223 17.75 8.82 -7.90
N THR A 224 16.45 8.53 -7.84
CA THR A 224 15.51 8.77 -8.95
C THR A 224 14.87 10.15 -8.85
N LEU A 225 14.91 10.94 -9.93
CA LEU A 225 14.18 12.21 -10.00
C LEU A 225 12.67 11.97 -10.14
N LEU A 226 11.90 12.40 -9.14
CA LEU A 226 10.44 12.42 -9.20
C LEU A 226 9.96 13.69 -9.90
N LYS A 227 8.86 13.61 -10.68
CA LYS A 227 8.15 14.80 -11.16
C LYS A 227 7.17 15.25 -10.07
N PRO A 228 6.92 16.56 -9.87
CA PRO A 228 5.78 17.02 -9.10
C PRO A 228 4.48 16.42 -9.67
N GLY A 229 3.60 15.90 -8.80
CA GLY A 229 2.25 15.46 -9.18
C GLY A 229 2.11 14.09 -9.86
N VAL A 230 3.17 13.28 -9.96
CA VAL A 230 3.04 11.86 -10.35
C VAL A 230 3.19 11.00 -9.11
N THR A 231 2.07 10.73 -8.43
CA THR A 231 1.93 9.61 -7.49
C THR A 231 1.80 8.29 -8.23
#